data_AF-V7IBA2-F1
#
_entry.id   AF-V7IBA2-F1
#
_cell.length_a   1.000
_cell.length_b   1.000
_cell.length_c   1.000
_cell.angle_alpha   90.00
_cell.angle_beta   90.00
_cell.angle_gamma   90.00
#
_symmetry.space_group_name_H-M   'P 1'
#
loop_
_entity.id
_entity.type
_entity.pdbx_description
1 polymer ?
#
loop_
_entity_poly.entity_id
_entity_poly.type
_entity_poly.pdbx_seq_one_letter_code
_entity_poly.pdbx_strand_id
1 'polypeptide(L)'
;MSHQTELIKKLQEIFQIDRADLDFGIYRILNSRSQEIGDYLQNKLPAKIQAAFSASGQTQIDGWKRELAEAEKAAADLGANPADLPKVKELKGKIAVAQKSGAAGEAAVYNHLLTFFSRYYEEGDFISQRRYKGDTYAVPYSGEEVLLHWANKDQYYTKSGENFSNYRFKLSDGREVFFRLTAADTAKDNRKDNDTARVFALAQERVIEKEDDNGDLYEEAVYPVREISDASGGKTLEIRFEYIVAPKGEKKPQEKANENTIATLKNLKDWQAVWQPAPTEKNPNRTLLEKQLADYTAKNTADYFIHKDLGGFLRRELDFYIKNEVMDLDNIQDAPTFANIEGSLHQIQTLRAIAREIIDFLAQLEDFQKKLWLKKKFVAQSHWLITLNHIPSDMLKTVFANAKQREAWKNLFAINDLPPPR
;
A
#
# COMPACT_ATOMS: atom_id res chain seq x y z
N MET A 1 -16.52 -16.04 5.80
CA MET A 1 -16.25 -15.68 4.40
C MET A 1 -15.32 -16.75 3.82
N SER A 2 -15.17 -16.86 2.49
CA SER A 2 -14.23 -17.83 1.91
C SER A 2 -12.79 -17.33 2.09
N HIS A 3 -11.82 -18.22 2.35
CA HIS A 3 -10.38 -17.88 2.42
C HIS A 3 -9.88 -17.16 1.16
N GLN A 4 -10.47 -17.46 0.01
CA GLN A 4 -10.18 -16.76 -1.25
C GLN A 4 -10.53 -15.27 -1.14
N THR A 5 -11.73 -14.94 -0.64
CA THR A 5 -12.20 -13.56 -0.52
C THR A 5 -11.34 -12.77 0.47
N GLU A 6 -10.95 -13.41 1.58
CA GLU A 6 -10.09 -12.80 2.60
C GLU A 6 -8.66 -12.56 2.06
N LEU A 7 -8.09 -13.52 1.32
CA LEU A 7 -6.80 -13.34 0.64
C LEU A 7 -6.87 -12.18 -0.36
N ILE A 8 -7.88 -12.14 -1.22
CA ILE A 8 -8.01 -11.08 -2.23
C ILE A 8 -8.11 -9.72 -1.54
N LYS A 9 -8.92 -9.59 -0.48
CA LYS A 9 -9.03 -8.36 0.30
C LYS A 9 -7.67 -7.94 0.90
N LYS A 10 -6.91 -8.90 1.46
CA LYS A 10 -5.60 -8.60 2.02
C LYS A 10 -4.58 -8.20 0.95
N LEU A 11 -4.58 -8.86 -0.20
CA LEU A 11 -3.71 -8.48 -1.32
C LEU A 11 -4.10 -7.10 -1.87
N GLN A 12 -5.39 -6.78 -1.97
CA GLN A 12 -5.85 -5.45 -2.36
C GLN A 12 -5.34 -4.36 -1.40
N GLU A 13 -5.37 -4.62 -0.09
CA GLU A 13 -4.80 -3.75 0.95
C GLU A 13 -3.27 -3.58 0.77
N ILE A 14 -2.53 -4.67 0.54
CA ILE A 14 -1.08 -4.66 0.37
C ILE A 14 -0.67 -3.90 -0.91
N PHE A 15 -1.35 -4.17 -2.02
CA PHE A 15 -1.13 -3.47 -3.29
C PHE A 15 -1.73 -2.05 -3.30
N GLN A 16 -2.51 -1.69 -2.26
CA GLN A 16 -3.19 -0.41 -2.11
C GLN A 16 -4.10 -0.05 -3.30
N ILE A 17 -4.72 -1.06 -3.92
CA ILE A 17 -5.56 -0.92 -5.13
C ILE A 17 -6.91 -0.31 -4.79
N ASP A 18 -7.42 -0.53 -3.58
CA ASP A 18 -8.62 0.12 -3.03
C ASP A 18 -8.47 1.64 -2.93
N ARG A 19 -7.24 2.14 -3.09
CA ARG A 19 -6.87 3.55 -3.07
C ARG A 19 -6.43 4.06 -4.45
N ALA A 20 -6.77 3.36 -5.54
CA ALA A 20 -6.37 3.68 -6.92
C ALA A 20 -6.90 5.02 -7.49
N ASP A 21 -7.58 5.83 -6.67
CA ASP A 21 -7.94 7.21 -7.01
C ASP A 21 -6.82 8.20 -6.66
N LEU A 22 -5.64 7.75 -6.23
CA LEU A 22 -4.53 8.62 -5.82
C LEU A 22 -3.61 8.96 -7.03
N ASP A 23 -3.78 10.08 -7.73
CA ASP A 23 -2.92 10.43 -8.89
C ASP A 23 -1.66 11.24 -8.54
N PHE A 24 -0.77 10.68 -7.70
CA PHE A 24 0.53 11.31 -7.40
C PHE A 24 1.64 10.31 -7.08
N GLY A 25 2.89 10.73 -7.28
CA GLY A 25 4.08 9.94 -6.94
C GLY A 25 4.03 8.53 -7.56
N ILE A 26 4.29 7.51 -6.75
CA ILE A 26 4.19 6.10 -7.20
C ILE A 26 2.74 5.68 -7.51
N TYR A 27 1.74 6.30 -6.90
CA TYR A 27 0.34 5.91 -7.06
C TYR A 27 -0.16 6.15 -8.49
N ARG A 28 0.39 7.13 -9.21
CA ARG A 28 0.11 7.29 -10.64
C ARG A 28 0.46 6.04 -11.46
N ILE A 29 1.54 5.35 -11.09
CA ILE A 29 1.96 4.11 -11.75
C ILE A 29 1.11 2.94 -11.27
N LEU A 30 0.84 2.84 -9.96
CA LEU A 30 -0.10 1.84 -9.43
C LEU A 30 -1.47 1.96 -10.11
N ASN A 31 -2.00 3.17 -10.28
CA ASN A 31 -3.27 3.44 -10.94
C ASN A 31 -3.25 2.99 -12.41
N SER A 32 -2.15 3.25 -13.12
CA SER A 32 -2.00 2.82 -14.52
C SER A 32 -2.05 1.30 -14.69
N ARG A 33 -1.73 0.54 -13.63
CA ARG A 33 -1.78 -0.93 -13.62
C ARG A 33 -2.87 -1.49 -12.71
N SER A 34 -3.72 -0.64 -12.13
CA SER A 34 -4.71 -1.05 -11.13
C SER A 34 -5.70 -2.06 -11.69
N GLN A 35 -6.11 -1.88 -12.95
CA GLN A 35 -6.97 -2.83 -13.67
C GLN A 35 -6.28 -4.17 -13.90
N GLU A 36 -4.99 -4.17 -14.28
CA GLU A 36 -4.23 -5.40 -14.52
C GLU A 36 -4.03 -6.18 -13.21
N ILE A 37 -3.69 -5.49 -12.12
CA ILE A 37 -3.55 -6.12 -10.80
C ILE A 37 -4.92 -6.60 -10.30
N GLY A 38 -5.99 -5.81 -10.49
CA GLY A 38 -7.36 -6.19 -10.16
C GLY A 38 -7.82 -7.46 -10.89
N ASP A 39 -7.62 -7.53 -12.20
CA ASP A 39 -7.89 -8.72 -13.03
C ASP A 39 -7.04 -9.92 -12.58
N TYR A 40 -5.76 -9.70 -12.27
CA TYR A 40 -4.91 -10.76 -11.74
C TYR A 40 -5.47 -11.34 -10.43
N LEU A 41 -5.81 -10.49 -9.46
CA LEU A 41 -6.30 -10.93 -8.16
C LEU A 41 -7.69 -11.58 -8.21
N GLN A 42 -8.59 -11.04 -9.04
CA GLN A 42 -9.99 -11.52 -9.09
C GLN A 42 -10.18 -12.71 -10.02
N ASN A 43 -9.43 -12.78 -11.12
CA ASN A 43 -9.67 -13.77 -12.17
C ASN A 43 -8.49 -14.75 -12.33
N LYS A 44 -7.28 -14.24 -12.58
CA LYS A 44 -6.13 -15.09 -12.93
C LYS A 44 -5.62 -15.92 -11.76
N LEU A 45 -5.52 -15.33 -10.57
CA LEU A 45 -5.04 -16.00 -9.35
C LEU A 45 -5.97 -17.17 -8.99
N PRO A 46 -7.30 -17.00 -8.90
CA PRO A 46 -8.19 -18.13 -8.68
C PRO A 46 -8.12 -19.19 -9.76
N ALA A 47 -8.09 -18.79 -11.03
CA ALA A 47 -7.99 -19.72 -12.15
C ALA A 47 -6.69 -20.53 -12.10
N LYS A 48 -5.55 -19.93 -11.71
CA LYS A 48 -4.27 -20.63 -11.56
C LYS A 48 -4.30 -21.65 -10.43
N ILE A 49 -4.84 -21.29 -9.27
CA ILE A 49 -4.96 -22.20 -8.12
C ILE A 49 -5.90 -23.36 -8.50
N GLN A 50 -7.05 -23.07 -9.09
CA GLN A 50 -7.99 -24.09 -9.55
C GLN A 50 -7.36 -25.02 -10.60
N ALA A 51 -6.64 -24.45 -11.57
CA ALA A 51 -5.95 -25.24 -12.59
C ALA A 51 -4.90 -26.17 -11.99
N ALA A 52 -4.17 -25.73 -10.96
CA ALA A 52 -3.15 -26.54 -10.29
C ALA A 52 -3.76 -27.79 -9.63
N PHE A 53 -4.94 -27.68 -9.00
CA PHE A 53 -5.60 -28.82 -8.35
C PHE A 53 -6.54 -29.61 -9.26
N SER A 54 -6.93 -29.03 -10.39
CA SER A 54 -7.61 -29.76 -11.47
C SER A 54 -6.60 -30.64 -12.21
N ALA A 55 -5.47 -30.10 -12.65
CA ALA A 55 -4.53 -30.80 -13.54
C ALA A 55 -3.92 -32.09 -12.97
N SER A 56 -3.69 -32.17 -11.66
CA SER A 56 -3.08 -33.33 -11.00
C SER A 56 -4.02 -34.53 -10.82
N GLY A 57 -5.34 -34.35 -11.01
CA GLY A 57 -6.34 -35.43 -10.90
C GLY A 57 -7.32 -35.54 -12.06
N GLN A 58 -7.39 -34.53 -12.95
CA GLN A 58 -8.44 -34.45 -13.98
C GLN A 58 -8.38 -35.61 -14.97
N THR A 59 -7.21 -36.01 -15.43
CA THR A 59 -7.06 -37.14 -16.38
C THR A 59 -7.58 -38.44 -15.78
N GLN A 60 -7.35 -38.66 -14.48
CA GLN A 60 -7.77 -39.86 -13.76
C GLN A 60 -9.26 -39.79 -13.43
N ILE A 61 -9.76 -38.63 -13.01
CA ILE A 61 -11.19 -38.36 -12.80
C ILE A 61 -11.98 -38.52 -14.10
N ASP A 62 -11.45 -38.02 -15.22
CA ASP A 62 -12.09 -38.14 -16.53
C ASP A 62 -12.07 -39.58 -17.05
N GLY A 63 -11.00 -40.33 -16.76
CA GLY A 63 -10.95 -41.78 -16.93
C GLY A 63 -12.05 -42.49 -16.15
N TRP A 64 -12.16 -42.21 -14.84
CA TRP A 64 -13.23 -42.77 -14.01
C TRP A 64 -14.63 -42.33 -14.44
N LYS A 65 -14.81 -41.12 -14.95
CA LYS A 65 -16.09 -40.65 -15.51
C LYS A 65 -16.47 -41.40 -16.78
N ARG A 66 -15.50 -41.71 -17.66
CA ARG A 66 -15.73 -42.54 -18.84
C ARG A 66 -16.09 -43.98 -18.45
N GLU A 67 -15.32 -44.57 -17.54
CA GLU A 67 -15.63 -45.90 -17.00
C GLU A 67 -16.98 -45.95 -16.28
N LEU A 68 -17.34 -44.86 -15.58
CA LEU A 68 -18.65 -44.72 -14.93
C LEU A 68 -19.76 -44.69 -15.97
N ALA A 69 -19.61 -43.89 -17.03
CA ALA A 69 -20.60 -43.80 -18.11
C ALA A 69 -20.76 -45.14 -18.86
N GLU A 70 -19.65 -45.86 -19.10
CA GLU A 70 -19.70 -47.21 -19.68
C GLU A 70 -20.38 -48.22 -18.76
N ALA A 71 -20.09 -48.17 -17.45
CA ALA A 71 -20.72 -49.05 -16.46
C ALA A 71 -22.22 -48.75 -16.29
N GLU A 72 -22.63 -47.49 -16.33
CA GLU A 72 -24.04 -47.08 -16.28
C GLU A 72 -24.79 -47.51 -17.55
N LYS A 73 -24.16 -47.38 -18.72
CA LYS A 73 -24.72 -47.84 -20.00
C LYS A 73 -24.87 -49.37 -20.05
N ALA A 74 -23.84 -50.11 -19.64
CA ALA A 74 -23.90 -51.58 -19.58
C ALA A 74 -24.98 -52.08 -18.62
N ALA A 75 -25.19 -51.40 -17.49
CA ALA A 75 -26.28 -51.71 -16.56
C ALA A 75 -27.66 -51.46 -17.19
N ALA A 76 -27.82 -50.34 -17.90
CA ALA A 76 -29.06 -50.01 -18.61
C ALA A 76 -29.39 -51.01 -19.73
N ASP A 77 -28.38 -51.43 -20.51
CA ASP A 77 -28.53 -52.42 -21.60
C ASP A 77 -28.94 -53.82 -21.08
N LEU A 78 -28.59 -54.14 -19.82
CA LEU A 78 -28.97 -55.38 -19.14
C LEU A 78 -30.28 -55.29 -18.35
N GLY A 79 -30.97 -54.14 -18.37
CA GLY A 79 -32.20 -53.90 -17.60
C GLY A 79 -31.98 -53.83 -16.09
N ALA A 80 -30.75 -53.69 -15.64
CA ALA A 80 -30.38 -53.55 -14.23
C ALA A 80 -30.38 -52.07 -13.81
N ASN A 81 -30.74 -51.78 -12.56
CA ASN A 81 -30.66 -50.42 -12.02
C ASN A 81 -29.18 -50.01 -11.84
N PRO A 82 -28.69 -48.97 -12.53
CA PRO A 82 -27.29 -48.54 -12.43
C PRO A 82 -26.87 -48.16 -11.01
N ALA A 83 -27.82 -47.70 -10.19
CA ALA A 83 -27.56 -47.29 -8.81
C ALA A 83 -27.17 -48.47 -7.89
N ASP A 84 -27.48 -49.71 -8.27
CA ASP A 84 -27.25 -50.89 -7.43
C ASP A 84 -25.93 -51.62 -7.75
N LEU A 85 -25.26 -51.27 -8.86
CA LEU A 85 -23.99 -51.88 -9.22
C LEU A 85 -22.85 -51.44 -8.27
N PRO A 86 -22.11 -52.40 -7.68
CA PRO A 86 -20.95 -52.10 -6.83
C PRO A 86 -19.90 -51.22 -7.53
N LYS A 87 -19.64 -51.49 -8.83
CA LYS A 87 -18.67 -50.73 -9.63
C LYS A 87 -19.09 -49.27 -9.83
N VAL A 88 -20.39 -49.00 -10.01
CA VAL A 88 -20.92 -47.62 -10.16
C VAL A 88 -20.79 -46.86 -8.83
N LYS A 89 -21.11 -47.50 -7.70
CA LYS A 89 -20.94 -46.91 -6.36
C LYS A 89 -19.47 -46.61 -6.06
N GLU A 90 -18.57 -47.54 -6.40
CA GLU A 90 -17.13 -47.38 -6.20
C GLU A 90 -16.55 -46.22 -7.03
N LEU A 91 -16.88 -46.16 -8.32
CA LEU A 91 -16.43 -45.09 -9.22
C LEU A 91 -16.98 -43.72 -8.80
N LYS A 92 -18.26 -43.63 -8.42
CA LYS A 92 -18.84 -42.40 -7.85
C LYS A 92 -18.13 -41.99 -6.56
N GLY A 93 -17.80 -42.95 -5.69
CA GLY A 93 -17.03 -42.72 -4.47
C GLY A 93 -15.63 -42.17 -4.76
N LYS A 94 -14.89 -42.80 -5.67
CA LYS A 94 -13.53 -42.35 -6.09
C LYS A 94 -13.53 -40.94 -6.65
N ILE A 95 -14.48 -40.63 -7.54
CA ILE A 95 -14.64 -39.28 -8.12
C ILE A 95 -14.95 -38.25 -7.03
N ALA A 96 -15.89 -38.54 -6.13
CA ALA A 96 -16.29 -37.62 -5.07
C ALA A 96 -15.13 -37.34 -4.09
N VAL A 97 -14.36 -38.38 -3.71
CA VAL A 97 -13.20 -38.23 -2.84
C VAL A 97 -12.12 -37.37 -3.50
N ALA A 98 -11.81 -37.62 -4.77
CA ALA A 98 -10.80 -36.85 -5.51
C ALA A 98 -11.21 -35.38 -5.66
N GLN A 99 -12.47 -35.10 -5.98
CA GLN A 99 -12.99 -33.73 -6.06
C GLN A 99 -12.94 -33.00 -4.72
N LYS A 100 -13.31 -33.69 -3.62
CA LYS A 100 -13.25 -33.12 -2.27
C LYS A 100 -11.80 -32.83 -1.84
N SER A 101 -10.87 -33.70 -2.22
CA SER A 101 -9.44 -33.51 -1.94
C SER A 101 -8.87 -32.31 -2.70
N GLY A 102 -9.24 -32.13 -3.97
CA GLY A 102 -8.84 -30.95 -4.75
C GLY A 102 -9.33 -29.64 -4.11
N ALA A 103 -10.62 -29.59 -3.74
CA ALA A 103 -11.19 -28.41 -3.07
C ALA A 103 -10.54 -28.11 -1.71
N ALA A 104 -10.17 -29.15 -0.95
CA ALA A 104 -9.44 -28.97 0.31
C ALA A 104 -8.02 -28.42 0.07
N GLY A 105 -7.33 -28.91 -0.96
CA GLY A 105 -6.01 -28.40 -1.36
C GLY A 105 -6.05 -26.93 -1.78
N GLU A 106 -7.04 -26.55 -2.59
CA GLU A 106 -7.27 -25.14 -2.97
C GLU A 106 -7.48 -24.26 -1.74
N ALA A 107 -8.40 -24.65 -0.85
CA ALA A 107 -8.69 -23.91 0.39
C ALA A 107 -7.44 -23.76 1.28
N ALA A 108 -6.62 -24.81 1.37
CA ALA A 108 -5.38 -24.78 2.13
C ALA A 108 -4.36 -23.80 1.52
N VAL A 109 -4.21 -23.77 0.19
CA VAL A 109 -3.32 -22.81 -0.48
C VAL A 109 -3.79 -21.38 -0.22
N TYR A 110 -5.09 -21.08 -0.34
CA TYR A 110 -5.62 -19.75 -0.01
C TYR A 110 -5.32 -19.35 1.43
N ASN A 111 -5.55 -20.27 2.38
CA ASN A 111 -5.32 -20.00 3.79
C ASN A 111 -3.83 -19.74 4.10
N HIS A 112 -2.91 -20.53 3.51
CA HIS A 112 -1.48 -20.32 3.69
C HIS A 112 -0.98 -19.02 3.06
N LEU A 113 -1.45 -18.66 1.86
CA LEU A 113 -1.14 -17.38 1.25
C LEU A 113 -1.63 -16.22 2.14
N LEU A 114 -2.86 -16.30 2.64
CA LEU A 114 -3.44 -15.27 3.50
C LEU A 114 -2.63 -15.12 4.79
N THR A 115 -2.30 -16.23 5.43
CA THR A 115 -1.53 -16.26 6.67
C THR A 115 -0.13 -15.69 6.46
N PHE A 116 0.55 -16.09 5.38
CA PHE A 116 1.88 -15.60 5.04
C PHE A 116 1.88 -14.08 4.81
N PHE A 117 1.07 -13.59 3.88
CA PHE A 117 1.07 -12.16 3.55
C PHE A 117 0.53 -11.28 4.69
N SER A 118 -0.39 -11.79 5.51
CA SER A 118 -0.87 -11.05 6.68
C SER A 118 0.16 -10.92 7.77
N ARG A 119 1.04 -11.93 7.94
CA ARG A 119 2.07 -11.90 8.97
C ARG A 119 3.16 -10.88 8.70
N TYR A 120 3.57 -10.77 7.45
CA TYR A 120 4.72 -9.96 7.07
C TYR A 120 4.34 -8.55 6.61
N TYR A 121 3.06 -8.18 6.66
CA TYR A 121 2.58 -6.85 6.28
C TYR A 121 1.75 -6.22 7.39
N GLU A 122 2.22 -5.10 7.91
CA GLU A 122 1.59 -4.33 8.98
C GLU A 122 1.57 -2.85 8.62
N GLU A 123 0.38 -2.25 8.61
CA GLU A 123 0.15 -0.80 8.42
C GLU A 123 0.82 -0.12 7.21
N GLY A 124 1.20 -0.87 6.17
CA GLY A 124 1.89 -0.33 4.99
C GLY A 124 3.32 -0.83 4.83
N ASP A 125 3.88 -1.46 5.86
CA ASP A 125 5.27 -1.86 5.92
C ASP A 125 5.44 -3.39 5.91
N PHE A 126 6.56 -3.83 5.34
CA PHE A 126 6.98 -5.22 5.37
C PHE A 126 8.02 -5.47 6.46
N ILE A 127 7.60 -6.12 7.55
CA ILE A 127 8.43 -6.34 8.74
C ILE A 127 8.69 -7.82 8.99
N SER A 128 9.89 -8.12 9.49
CA SER A 128 10.27 -9.49 9.83
C SER A 128 9.55 -9.96 11.10
N GLN A 129 8.61 -10.89 10.95
CA GLN A 129 7.90 -11.54 12.06
C GLN A 129 8.08 -13.07 12.08
N ARG A 130 9.34 -13.55 12.01
CA ARG A 130 9.61 -14.99 12.07
C ARG A 130 9.23 -15.57 13.43
N ARG A 131 8.45 -16.65 13.41
CA ARG A 131 8.06 -17.41 14.61
C ARG A 131 8.29 -18.90 14.40
N TYR A 132 8.76 -19.57 15.44
CA TYR A 132 8.68 -21.03 15.56
C TYR A 132 7.29 -21.45 16.07
N LYS A 133 6.95 -22.75 15.98
CA LYS A 133 5.74 -23.30 16.62
C LYS A 133 5.75 -22.91 18.12
N GLY A 134 4.71 -22.24 18.60
CA GLY A 134 4.61 -21.74 19.98
C GLY A 134 5.03 -20.29 20.22
N ASP A 135 4.86 -19.40 19.23
CA ASP A 135 5.05 -17.94 19.34
C ASP A 135 6.46 -17.44 19.70
N THR A 136 7.47 -18.30 19.63
CA THR A 136 8.87 -17.92 19.89
C THR A 136 9.48 -17.25 18.66
N TYR A 137 10.00 -16.02 18.81
CA TYR A 137 10.64 -15.28 17.72
C TYR A 137 11.93 -15.96 17.25
N ALA A 138 12.14 -15.98 15.93
CA ALA A 138 13.36 -16.52 15.33
C ALA A 138 14.16 -15.39 14.66
N VAL A 139 15.43 -15.25 15.03
CA VAL A 139 16.33 -14.29 14.38
C VAL A 139 17.31 -15.07 13.48
N PRO A 140 17.44 -14.73 12.18
CA PRO A 140 18.44 -15.34 11.31
C PRO A 140 19.84 -15.01 11.83
N TYR A 141 20.57 -16.04 12.22
CA TYR A 141 21.92 -15.95 12.78
C TYR A 141 22.83 -16.91 12.02
N SER A 142 23.99 -16.42 11.57
CA SER A 142 24.93 -17.19 10.73
C SER A 142 26.20 -17.59 11.49
N GLY A 143 26.24 -17.39 12.80
CA GLY A 143 27.41 -17.68 13.62
C GLY A 143 28.26 -16.45 13.97
N GLU A 144 27.74 -15.23 13.79
CA GLU A 144 28.45 -14.00 14.14
C GLU A 144 28.63 -13.85 15.66
N GLU A 145 29.75 -13.39 16.19
CA GLU A 145 29.89 -13.25 17.66
C GLU A 145 28.84 -12.33 18.29
N VAL A 146 28.43 -11.29 17.56
CA VAL A 146 27.36 -10.36 17.96
C VAL A 146 26.46 -10.10 16.76
N LEU A 147 25.15 -10.31 16.93
CA LEU A 147 24.13 -9.93 15.96
C LEU A 147 23.20 -8.86 16.54
N LEU A 148 23.21 -7.68 15.93
CA LEU A 148 22.20 -6.65 16.18
C LEU A 148 21.04 -6.84 15.19
N HIS A 149 19.85 -7.02 15.73
CA HIS A 149 18.61 -7.21 14.99
C HIS A 149 17.52 -6.27 15.51
N TRP A 150 16.83 -5.60 14.59
CA TRP A 150 15.66 -4.77 14.85
C TRP A 150 14.74 -4.83 13.63
N ALA A 151 13.46 -4.55 13.81
CA ALA A 151 12.42 -4.79 12.80
C ALA A 151 12.73 -4.14 11.44
N ASN A 152 13.23 -2.90 11.46
CA ASN A 152 13.36 -2.05 10.27
C ASN A 152 14.79 -1.95 9.72
N LYS A 153 15.66 -2.94 10.02
CA LYS A 153 17.10 -2.94 9.66
C LYS A 153 17.37 -2.75 8.17
N ASP A 154 16.56 -3.39 7.34
CA ASP A 154 16.73 -3.41 5.89
C ASP A 154 15.76 -2.49 5.16
N GLN A 155 15.37 -1.39 5.80
CA GLN A 155 14.45 -0.43 5.23
C GLN A 155 15.00 0.99 5.26
N TYR A 156 14.51 1.83 4.36
CA TYR A 156 14.65 3.28 4.38
C TYR A 156 13.44 3.88 5.07
N TYR A 157 13.67 4.73 6.06
CA TYR A 157 12.60 5.50 6.69
C TYR A 157 12.17 6.64 5.77
N THR A 158 10.86 6.76 5.53
CA THR A 158 10.27 7.92 4.86
C THR A 158 9.30 8.62 5.81
N LYS A 159 9.56 9.91 6.06
CA LYS A 159 8.64 10.73 6.85
C LYS A 159 7.39 11.01 6.02
N SER A 160 6.23 10.81 6.63
CA SER A 160 4.90 11.11 6.07
C SER A 160 4.81 12.51 5.42
N GLY A 161 5.50 13.49 6.00
CA GLY A 161 5.57 14.86 5.50
C GLY A 161 6.53 15.14 4.34
N GLU A 162 7.25 14.16 3.78
CA GLU A 162 8.07 14.41 2.58
C GLU A 162 7.29 14.18 1.27
N ASN A 163 6.13 13.52 1.36
CA ASN A 163 5.26 13.21 0.22
C ASN A 163 3.96 14.03 0.21
N PHE A 164 4.00 15.27 0.71
CA PHE A 164 2.88 16.21 0.62
C PHE A 164 2.51 16.49 -0.83
N SER A 165 1.61 15.67 -1.36
CA SER A 165 1.32 15.62 -2.78
C SER A 165 -0.15 15.84 -3.00
N ASN A 166 -0.42 16.82 -3.84
CA ASN A 166 -1.60 16.95 -4.69
C ASN A 166 -2.34 15.61 -4.91
N TYR A 167 -3.61 15.54 -4.52
CA TYR A 167 -4.44 14.33 -4.64
C TYR A 167 -5.66 14.60 -5.51
N ARG A 168 -5.90 13.75 -6.52
CA ARG A 168 -6.96 13.94 -7.51
C ARG A 168 -7.78 12.69 -7.69
N PHE A 169 -9.10 12.79 -7.63
CA PHE A 169 -10.00 11.67 -7.92
C PHE A 169 -11.09 12.07 -8.90
N LYS A 170 -11.56 11.10 -9.69
CA LYS A 170 -12.63 11.31 -10.67
C LYS A 170 -13.98 10.95 -10.10
N LEU A 171 -14.98 11.75 -10.45
CA LEU A 171 -16.38 11.52 -10.12
C LEU A 171 -17.04 10.69 -11.23
N SER A 172 -18.19 10.09 -10.91
CA SER A 172 -18.98 9.27 -11.84
C SER A 172 -19.52 10.06 -13.04
N ASP A 173 -19.59 11.38 -12.94
CA ASP A 173 -19.97 12.29 -14.04
C ASP A 173 -18.77 12.77 -14.88
N GLY A 174 -17.57 12.22 -14.63
CA GLY A 174 -16.34 12.53 -15.37
C GLY A 174 -15.59 13.76 -14.89
N ARG A 175 -16.13 14.54 -13.93
CA ARG A 175 -15.43 15.68 -13.33
C ARG A 175 -14.38 15.24 -12.32
N GLU A 176 -13.44 16.12 -12.01
CA GLU A 176 -12.33 15.82 -11.11
C GLU A 176 -12.42 16.66 -9.83
N VAL A 177 -12.00 16.08 -8.70
CA VAL A 177 -11.76 16.82 -7.46
C VAL A 177 -10.27 16.76 -7.16
N PHE A 178 -9.68 17.89 -6.81
CA PHE A 178 -8.25 18.06 -6.62
C PHE A 178 -7.93 18.65 -5.23
N PHE A 179 -7.48 17.82 -4.30
CA PHE A 179 -6.93 18.28 -3.02
C PHE A 179 -5.49 18.75 -3.22
N ARG A 180 -5.18 19.97 -2.79
CA ARG A 180 -3.87 20.59 -2.98
C ARG A 180 -3.35 21.13 -1.67
N LEU A 181 -2.13 20.78 -1.28
CA LEU A 181 -1.48 21.45 -0.16
C LEU A 181 -0.90 22.79 -0.63
N THR A 182 -1.13 23.86 0.13
CA THR A 182 -0.46 25.14 -0.12
C THR A 182 1.00 25.02 0.28
N ALA A 183 1.93 25.29 -0.65
CA ALA A 183 3.37 25.10 -0.49
C ALA A 183 4.04 25.90 0.65
N ALA A 184 3.31 26.80 1.32
CA ALA A 184 3.85 27.73 2.30
C ALA A 184 4.30 27.09 3.62
N ASP A 185 3.95 25.83 3.92
CA ASP A 185 4.08 25.30 5.29
C ASP A 185 4.62 23.86 5.40
N THR A 186 5.29 23.35 4.35
CA THR A 186 6.02 22.08 4.45
C THR A 186 7.38 22.35 5.08
N ALA A 187 7.63 21.81 6.28
CA ALA A 187 8.95 21.83 6.89
C ALA A 187 9.99 21.25 5.92
N LYS A 188 10.86 22.10 5.39
CA LYS A 188 12.00 21.66 4.57
C LYS A 188 13.00 20.88 5.43
N ASP A 189 13.68 19.92 4.81
CA ASP A 189 14.90 19.26 5.31
C ASP A 189 14.78 18.30 6.50
N ASN A 190 13.74 17.45 6.53
CA ASN A 190 13.69 16.26 7.39
C ASN A 190 14.01 16.55 8.88
N ARG A 191 13.72 17.77 9.35
CA ARG A 191 13.81 18.11 10.76
C ARG A 191 12.65 17.42 11.47
N LYS A 192 12.96 16.76 12.59
CA LYS A 192 11.95 16.29 13.53
C LYS A 192 11.18 17.53 13.99
N ASP A 193 9.93 17.66 13.57
CA ASP A 193 9.05 18.69 14.11
C ASP A 193 8.95 18.43 15.62
N ASN A 194 8.97 19.51 16.41
CA ASN A 194 8.71 19.44 17.85
C ASN A 194 7.40 18.66 18.09
N ASP A 195 7.25 18.03 19.27
CA ASP A 195 6.17 17.10 19.71
C ASP A 195 4.70 17.57 19.54
N THR A 196 4.44 18.65 18.81
CA THR A 196 3.11 19.15 18.46
C THR A 196 2.54 18.42 17.24
N ALA A 197 1.43 17.70 17.45
CA ALA A 197 0.65 17.12 16.36
C ALA A 197 0.22 18.20 15.35
N ARG A 198 0.37 17.93 14.05
CA ARG A 198 -0.12 18.79 12.96
C ARG A 198 -1.25 18.10 12.21
N VAL A 199 -2.15 18.86 11.61
CA VAL A 199 -3.33 18.37 10.89
C VAL A 199 -3.50 19.10 9.56
N PHE A 200 -4.09 18.38 8.61
CA PHE A 200 -4.59 18.98 7.37
C PHE A 200 -5.88 19.72 7.68
N ALA A 201 -5.82 21.05 7.60
CA ALA A 201 -6.98 21.92 7.71
C ALA A 201 -7.26 22.56 6.36
N LEU A 202 -8.52 22.84 6.07
CA LEU A 202 -8.90 23.64 4.89
C LEU A 202 -8.15 24.98 4.94
N ALA A 203 -7.55 25.37 3.83
CA ALA A 203 -6.79 26.62 3.75
C ALA A 203 -7.67 27.83 4.07
N GLN A 204 -7.07 28.92 4.50
CA GLN A 204 -7.81 30.18 4.68
C GLN A 204 -7.68 31.05 3.44
N GLU A 205 -8.72 31.83 3.15
CA GLU A 205 -8.65 32.82 2.08
C GLU A 205 -7.69 33.94 2.48
N ARG A 206 -6.58 34.07 1.74
CA ARG A 206 -5.55 35.08 1.99
C ARG A 206 -4.68 35.30 0.76
N VAL A 207 -4.00 36.43 0.70
CA VAL A 207 -2.94 36.68 -0.27
C VAL A 207 -1.61 36.34 0.39
N ILE A 208 -0.79 35.54 -0.28
CA ILE A 208 0.57 35.20 0.16
C ILE A 208 1.58 35.70 -0.85
N GLU A 209 2.74 36.15 -0.37
CA GLU A 209 3.87 36.52 -1.22
C GLU A 209 4.72 35.26 -1.50
N LYS A 210 5.16 35.10 -2.75
CA LYS A 210 5.97 33.97 -3.21
C LYS A 210 7.13 34.45 -4.05
N GLU A 211 8.24 33.74 -3.96
CA GLU A 211 9.41 33.92 -4.81
C GLU A 211 9.35 32.90 -5.96
N ASP A 212 9.55 33.35 -7.20
CA ASP A 212 9.64 32.48 -8.37
C ASP A 212 11.06 31.88 -8.54
N ASP A 213 11.25 31.05 -9.57
CA ASP A 213 12.54 30.40 -9.84
C ASP A 213 13.68 31.39 -10.18
N ASN A 214 13.35 32.64 -10.50
CA ASN A 214 14.29 33.71 -10.80
C ASN A 214 14.59 34.60 -9.59
N GLY A 215 13.90 34.40 -8.47
CA GLY A 215 14.03 35.20 -7.26
C GLY A 215 13.11 36.41 -7.21
N ASP A 216 12.11 36.51 -8.09
CA ASP A 216 11.15 37.61 -8.13
C ASP A 216 9.93 37.32 -7.24
N LEU A 217 9.53 38.32 -6.45
CA LEU A 217 8.40 38.22 -5.54
C LEU A 217 7.08 38.51 -6.28
N TYR A 218 6.08 37.65 -6.10
CA TYR A 218 4.72 37.81 -6.61
C TYR A 218 3.68 37.45 -5.57
N GLU A 219 2.51 38.08 -5.65
CA GLU A 219 1.36 37.78 -4.79
C GLU A 219 0.51 36.66 -5.40
N GLU A 220 0.20 35.63 -4.59
CA GLU A 220 -0.77 34.59 -4.92
C GLU A 220 -1.97 34.67 -3.98
N ALA A 221 -3.17 34.85 -4.54
CA ALA A 221 -4.41 34.65 -3.81
C ALA A 221 -4.66 33.15 -3.57
N VAL A 222 -4.73 32.76 -2.30
CA VAL A 222 -5.10 31.42 -1.85
C VAL A 222 -6.60 31.40 -1.61
N TYR A 223 -7.31 30.58 -2.36
CA TYR A 223 -8.73 30.29 -2.13
C TYR A 223 -8.88 28.87 -1.55
N PRO A 224 -9.68 28.67 -0.50
CA PRO A 224 -9.91 27.34 0.08
C PRO A 224 -10.51 26.36 -0.91
N VAL A 225 -11.39 26.85 -1.79
CA VAL A 225 -12.12 26.05 -2.76
C VAL A 225 -12.26 26.86 -4.04
N ARG A 226 -11.93 26.28 -5.19
CA ARG A 226 -12.19 26.90 -6.50
C ARG A 226 -12.55 25.87 -7.55
N GLU A 227 -13.37 26.27 -8.51
CA GLU A 227 -13.57 25.53 -9.75
C GLU A 227 -12.52 25.97 -10.77
N ILE A 228 -11.80 25.00 -11.35
CA ILE A 228 -10.83 25.21 -12.43
C ILE A 228 -11.39 24.52 -13.66
N SER A 229 -11.39 25.21 -14.80
CA SER A 229 -11.70 24.61 -16.09
C SER A 229 -10.41 24.41 -16.89
N ASP A 230 -10.25 23.23 -17.48
CA ASP A 230 -9.16 22.99 -18.44
C ASP A 230 -9.53 23.52 -19.84
N ALA A 231 -8.54 23.57 -20.73
CA ALA A 231 -8.72 24.04 -22.12
C ALA A 231 -9.68 23.17 -22.95
N SER A 232 -9.98 21.95 -22.50
CA SER A 232 -10.94 21.02 -23.09
C SER A 232 -12.36 21.12 -22.51
N GLY A 233 -12.59 22.03 -21.56
CA GLY A 233 -13.89 22.23 -20.89
C GLY A 233 -14.16 21.29 -19.71
N GLY A 234 -13.18 20.49 -19.31
CA GLY A 234 -13.24 19.66 -18.09
C GLY A 234 -13.23 20.54 -16.85
N LYS A 235 -14.13 20.26 -15.90
CA LYS A 235 -14.23 20.98 -14.62
C LYS A 235 -13.54 20.20 -13.50
N THR A 236 -12.72 20.90 -12.74
CA THR A 236 -12.00 20.38 -11.57
C THR A 236 -12.33 21.22 -10.33
N LEU A 237 -12.78 20.57 -9.25
CA LEU A 237 -12.96 21.21 -7.95
C LEU A 237 -11.65 21.16 -7.17
N GLU A 238 -10.89 22.25 -7.14
CA GLU A 238 -9.67 22.34 -6.32
C GLU A 238 -10.04 22.72 -4.88
N ILE A 239 -9.63 21.91 -3.91
CA ILE A 239 -9.77 22.16 -2.48
C ILE A 239 -8.37 22.26 -1.88
N ARG A 240 -8.04 23.42 -1.32
CA ARG A 240 -6.71 23.71 -0.79
C ARG A 240 -6.63 23.42 0.70
N PHE A 241 -5.55 22.79 1.14
CA PHE A 241 -5.26 22.47 2.52
C PHE A 241 -3.98 23.14 2.99
N GLU A 242 -3.89 23.34 4.30
CA GLU A 242 -2.72 23.77 5.04
C GLU A 242 -2.38 22.71 6.10
N TYR A 243 -1.09 22.51 6.37
CA TYR A 243 -0.63 21.55 7.36
C TYR A 243 -0.28 22.28 8.66
N ILE A 244 -1.28 22.58 9.48
CA ILE A 244 -1.14 23.46 10.65
C ILE A 244 -0.99 22.69 11.95
N VAL A 245 -0.44 23.33 12.99
CA VAL A 245 -0.40 22.76 14.33
C VAL A 245 -1.82 22.53 14.85
N ALA A 246 -2.08 21.33 15.38
CA ALA A 246 -3.35 20.96 15.94
C ALA A 246 -3.70 21.86 17.15
N PRO A 247 -4.98 22.25 17.31
CA PRO A 247 -5.43 22.96 18.50
C PRO A 247 -5.14 22.13 19.77
N LYS A 248 -4.56 22.77 20.80
CA LYS A 248 -4.23 22.10 22.07
C LYS A 248 -5.49 21.56 22.75
N GLY A 249 -5.43 20.31 23.22
CA GLY A 249 -6.51 19.66 23.99
C GLY A 249 -7.62 19.03 23.15
N GLU A 250 -7.54 19.11 21.82
CA GLU A 250 -8.54 18.51 20.92
C GLU A 250 -8.34 16.99 20.80
N LYS A 251 -9.40 16.21 21.03
CA LYS A 251 -9.37 14.76 20.78
C LYS A 251 -9.55 14.51 19.29
N LYS A 252 -8.66 13.71 18.70
CA LYS A 252 -8.67 13.36 17.26
C LYS A 252 -8.75 14.59 16.34
N PRO A 253 -7.76 15.50 16.41
CA PRO A 253 -7.82 16.80 15.75
C PRO A 253 -7.99 16.70 14.22
N GLN A 254 -7.51 15.63 13.58
CA GLN A 254 -7.67 15.42 12.14
C GLN A 254 -9.12 15.07 11.75
N GLU A 255 -9.83 14.26 12.54
CA GLU A 255 -11.25 13.94 12.27
C GLU A 255 -12.10 15.21 12.31
N LYS A 256 -11.87 16.09 13.30
CA LYS A 256 -12.56 17.38 13.42
C LYS A 256 -12.21 18.36 12.29
N ALA A 257 -10.95 18.40 11.86
CA ALA A 257 -10.56 19.21 10.70
C ALA A 257 -11.25 18.74 9.41
N ASN A 258 -11.43 17.41 9.26
CA ASN A 258 -12.18 16.84 8.16
C ASN A 258 -13.67 17.20 8.25
N GLU A 259 -14.28 17.10 9.43
CA GLU A 259 -15.68 17.53 9.66
C GLU A 259 -15.90 19.01 9.31
N ASN A 260 -14.99 19.90 9.72
CA ASN A 260 -15.05 21.33 9.38
C ASN A 260 -14.94 21.58 7.87
N THR A 261 -14.07 20.82 7.20
CA THR A 261 -13.92 20.85 5.74
C THR A 261 -15.24 20.44 5.07
N ILE A 262 -15.81 19.31 5.47
CA ILE A 262 -17.08 18.81 4.94
C ILE A 262 -18.21 19.81 5.20
N ALA A 263 -18.31 20.38 6.41
CA ALA A 263 -19.31 21.38 6.76
C ALA A 263 -19.22 22.63 5.87
N THR A 264 -18.02 23.07 5.54
CA THR A 264 -17.77 24.20 4.62
C THR A 264 -18.21 23.85 3.20
N LEU A 265 -17.94 22.62 2.76
CA LEU A 265 -18.24 22.15 1.40
C LEU A 265 -19.71 21.77 1.19
N LYS A 266 -20.52 21.58 2.24
CA LYS A 266 -21.95 21.20 2.13
C LYS A 266 -22.77 22.10 1.21
N ASN A 267 -22.38 23.37 1.05
CA ASN A 267 -23.08 24.35 0.23
C ASN A 267 -22.58 24.41 -1.23
N LEU A 268 -21.71 23.48 -1.65
CA LEU A 268 -21.24 23.39 -3.03
C LEU A 268 -22.43 23.21 -3.99
N LYS A 269 -22.64 24.21 -4.83
CA LYS A 269 -23.60 24.15 -5.94
C LYS A 269 -22.98 23.35 -7.08
N ASP A 270 -23.80 22.61 -7.83
CA ASP A 270 -23.41 21.86 -9.02
C ASP A 270 -22.44 20.67 -8.84
N TRP A 271 -21.94 20.37 -7.63
CA TRP A 271 -21.00 19.26 -7.37
C TRP A 271 -21.63 18.05 -6.65
N GLN A 272 -22.89 17.70 -6.96
CA GLN A 272 -23.63 16.67 -6.21
C GLN A 272 -22.99 15.27 -6.24
N ALA A 273 -22.20 14.95 -7.26
CA ALA A 273 -21.52 13.66 -7.38
C ALA A 273 -20.51 13.39 -6.23
N VAL A 274 -19.99 14.43 -5.57
CA VAL A 274 -19.09 14.27 -4.40
C VAL A 274 -19.82 13.70 -3.18
N TRP A 275 -21.15 13.80 -3.14
CA TRP A 275 -22.00 13.35 -2.04
C TRP A 275 -22.60 11.95 -2.26
N GLN A 276 -22.18 11.23 -3.31
CA GLN A 276 -22.63 9.86 -3.54
C GLN A 276 -22.30 8.96 -2.35
N PRO A 277 -23.18 8.00 -2.00
CA PRO A 277 -22.98 7.13 -0.85
C PRO A 277 -21.78 6.19 -1.07
N ALA A 278 -20.88 6.16 -0.09
CA ALA A 278 -19.73 5.28 0.02
C ALA A 278 -19.67 4.65 1.44
N PRO A 279 -20.69 3.84 1.80
CA PRO A 279 -20.90 3.36 3.16
C PRO A 279 -19.76 2.49 3.67
N THR A 280 -19.58 2.48 4.99
CA THR A 280 -18.72 1.54 5.72
C THR A 280 -19.52 0.90 6.86
N GLU A 281 -19.06 -0.23 7.39
CA GLU A 281 -19.70 -0.87 8.56
C GLU A 281 -19.84 0.09 9.76
N LYS A 282 -18.89 1.02 9.92
CA LYS A 282 -18.88 2.02 11.00
C LYS A 282 -19.70 3.28 10.68
N ASN A 283 -19.84 3.64 9.40
CA ASN A 283 -20.58 4.81 8.96
C ASN A 283 -21.38 4.49 7.68
N PRO A 284 -22.68 4.12 7.82
CA PRO A 284 -23.56 3.80 6.69
C PRO A 284 -23.90 4.98 5.79
N ASN A 285 -23.77 6.22 6.29
CA ASN A 285 -24.10 7.43 5.53
C ASN A 285 -22.84 8.14 4.99
N ARG A 286 -21.67 7.50 5.07
CA ARG A 286 -20.40 8.06 4.56
C ARG A 286 -20.56 8.37 3.08
N THR A 287 -20.16 9.57 2.69
CA THR A 287 -20.15 10.05 1.31
C THR A 287 -18.80 9.81 0.63
N LEU A 288 -18.76 9.89 -0.70
CA LEU A 288 -17.53 9.77 -1.47
C LEU A 288 -16.49 10.81 -1.04
N LEU A 289 -16.88 12.07 -0.86
CA LEU A 289 -15.96 13.13 -0.41
C LEU A 289 -15.38 12.85 0.98
N GLU A 290 -16.22 12.42 1.94
CA GLU A 290 -15.75 12.00 3.27
C GLU A 290 -14.80 10.81 3.18
N LYS A 291 -15.03 9.90 2.22
CA LYS A 291 -14.10 8.80 1.97
C LYS A 291 -12.73 9.33 1.55
N GLN A 292 -12.70 10.07 0.46
CA GLN A 292 -11.46 10.52 -0.14
C GLN A 292 -10.70 11.51 0.78
N LEU A 293 -11.41 12.32 1.57
CA LEU A 293 -10.80 13.21 2.56
C LEU A 293 -10.15 12.45 3.72
N ALA A 294 -10.82 11.44 4.26
CA ALA A 294 -10.23 10.57 5.28
C ALA A 294 -8.98 9.86 4.75
N ASP A 295 -9.05 9.34 3.52
CA ASP A 295 -7.94 8.59 2.89
C ASP A 295 -6.74 9.53 2.61
N TYR A 296 -6.99 10.75 2.11
CA TYR A 296 -5.96 11.77 1.90
C TYR A 296 -5.25 12.18 3.20
N THR A 297 -6.01 12.43 4.27
CA THR A 297 -5.45 12.93 5.52
C THR A 297 -4.79 11.87 6.38
N ALA A 298 -5.29 10.63 6.37
CA ALA A 298 -4.67 9.51 7.11
C ALA A 298 -3.28 9.14 6.58
N LYS A 299 -3.10 9.14 5.26
CA LYS A 299 -1.84 8.74 4.60
C LYS A 299 -0.65 9.65 4.92
N ASN A 300 -0.93 10.88 5.35
CA ASN A 300 0.09 11.86 5.72
C ASN A 300 0.32 11.92 7.24
N THR A 301 -0.20 10.96 8.01
CA THR A 301 -0.05 10.90 9.47
C THR A 301 0.79 9.73 9.97
N ALA A 302 1.11 8.76 9.11
CA ALA A 302 1.95 7.61 9.45
C ALA A 302 3.19 7.60 8.56
N ASP A 303 4.35 7.52 9.20
CA ASP A 303 5.60 7.27 8.50
C ASP A 303 5.58 5.87 7.90
N TYR A 304 6.32 5.68 6.82
CA TYR A 304 6.38 4.39 6.15
C TYR A 304 7.82 4.05 5.77
N PHE A 305 8.05 2.78 5.51
CA PHE A 305 9.36 2.21 5.28
C PHE A 305 9.45 1.61 3.89
N ILE A 306 10.52 1.94 3.16
CA ILE A 306 10.82 1.36 1.85
C ILE A 306 11.88 0.28 2.04
N HIS A 307 11.55 -0.97 1.75
CA HIS A 307 12.46 -2.09 1.92
C HIS A 307 13.59 -2.07 0.87
N LYS A 308 14.83 -2.28 1.32
CA LYS A 308 16.04 -2.26 0.47
C LYS A 308 16.05 -3.41 -0.54
N ASP A 309 15.55 -4.59 -0.14
CA ASP A 309 15.41 -5.80 -0.98
C ASP A 309 14.14 -6.60 -0.61
N LEU A 310 12.95 -6.09 -0.97
CA LEU A 310 11.67 -6.72 -0.57
C LEU A 310 11.54 -8.13 -1.13
N GLY A 311 11.92 -8.31 -2.41
CA GLY A 311 11.84 -9.60 -3.08
C GLY A 311 12.72 -10.66 -2.43
N GLY A 312 13.97 -10.33 -2.08
CA GLY A 312 14.82 -11.27 -1.35
C GLY A 312 14.32 -11.54 0.07
N PHE A 313 13.82 -10.52 0.77
CA PHE A 313 13.21 -10.68 2.09
C PHE A 313 12.03 -11.65 2.07
N LEU A 314 10.98 -11.37 1.29
CA LEU A 314 9.78 -12.20 1.27
C LEU A 314 10.06 -13.62 0.78
N ARG A 315 11.03 -13.84 -0.14
CA ARG A 315 11.42 -15.20 -0.56
C ARG A 315 12.08 -15.99 0.58
N ARG A 316 12.94 -15.36 1.38
CA ARG A 316 13.54 -16.00 2.57
C ARG A 316 12.48 -16.31 3.62
N GLU A 317 11.56 -15.39 3.85
CA GLU A 317 10.43 -15.59 4.75
C GLU A 317 9.49 -16.70 4.26
N LEU A 318 9.21 -16.77 2.96
CA LEU A 318 8.39 -17.83 2.36
C LEU A 318 9.03 -19.20 2.52
N ASP A 319 10.33 -19.31 2.26
CA ASP A 319 11.05 -20.57 2.44
C ASP A 319 11.09 -21.01 3.91
N PHE A 320 11.19 -20.06 4.86
CA PHE A 320 11.07 -20.36 6.30
C PHE A 320 9.65 -20.79 6.68
N TYR A 321 8.63 -20.07 6.23
CA TYR A 321 7.22 -20.36 6.46
C TYR A 321 6.84 -21.76 5.97
N ILE A 322 7.21 -22.10 4.73
CA ILE A 322 6.94 -23.42 4.16
C ILE A 322 7.57 -24.52 5.00
N LYS A 323 8.82 -24.36 5.44
CA LYS A 323 9.54 -25.38 6.21
C LYS A 323 8.97 -25.60 7.62
N ASN A 324 8.46 -24.54 8.26
CA ASN A 324 8.07 -24.61 9.67
C ASN A 324 6.55 -24.81 9.87
N GLU A 325 5.72 -24.35 8.92
CA GLU A 325 4.26 -24.32 9.09
C GLU A 325 3.49 -25.12 8.06
N VAL A 326 4.03 -25.31 6.85
CA VAL A 326 3.35 -26.03 5.78
C VAL A 326 3.85 -27.46 5.69
N MET A 327 5.17 -27.64 5.79
CA MET A 327 5.81 -28.94 5.87
C MET A 327 5.75 -29.43 7.31
N ASP A 328 4.80 -30.34 7.58
CA ASP A 328 4.66 -30.97 8.89
C ASP A 328 5.28 -32.36 8.87
N LEU A 329 6.31 -32.58 9.69
CA LEU A 329 7.05 -33.84 9.73
C LEU A 329 6.16 -35.00 10.22
N ASP A 330 5.27 -34.71 11.17
CA ASP A 330 4.32 -35.69 11.71
C ASP A 330 3.37 -36.18 10.61
N ASN A 331 2.88 -35.28 9.76
CA ASN A 331 2.04 -35.66 8.60
C ASN A 331 2.77 -36.53 7.58
N ILE A 332 4.10 -36.45 7.49
CA ILE A 332 4.91 -37.31 6.62
C ILE A 332 5.12 -38.68 7.27
N GLN A 333 5.40 -38.70 8.57
CA GLN A 333 5.65 -39.93 9.33
C GLN A 333 4.40 -40.79 9.53
N ASP A 334 3.27 -40.15 9.82
CA ASP A 334 1.99 -40.80 10.11
C ASP A 334 1.10 -40.96 8.86
N ALA A 335 1.63 -40.63 7.67
CA ALA A 335 0.89 -40.72 6.42
C ALA A 335 0.41 -42.16 6.17
N PRO A 336 -0.92 -42.40 6.06
CA PRO A 336 -1.43 -43.76 5.83
C PRO A 336 -1.09 -44.29 4.44
N THR A 337 -0.87 -43.40 3.46
CA THR A 337 -0.44 -43.77 2.10
C THR A 337 0.51 -42.72 1.53
N PHE A 338 1.36 -43.13 0.58
CA PHE A 338 2.23 -42.21 -0.17
C PHE A 338 1.46 -41.14 -0.96
N ALA A 339 0.22 -41.43 -1.38
CA ALA A 339 -0.63 -40.45 -2.07
C ALA A 339 -0.97 -39.23 -1.20
N ASN A 340 -1.04 -39.40 0.13
CA ASN A 340 -1.21 -38.28 1.06
C ASN A 340 0.01 -37.34 1.03
N ILE A 341 1.22 -37.92 1.00
CA ILE A 341 2.48 -37.16 0.93
C ILE A 341 2.56 -36.41 -0.41
N GLU A 342 2.21 -37.07 -1.51
CA GLU A 342 2.17 -36.45 -2.84
C GLU A 342 1.20 -35.26 -2.89
N GLY A 343 0.00 -35.40 -2.32
CA GLY A 343 -0.97 -34.31 -2.19
C GLY A 343 -0.41 -33.11 -1.41
N SER A 344 0.25 -33.35 -0.27
CA SER A 344 0.91 -32.30 0.51
C SER A 344 2.05 -31.62 -0.24
N LEU A 345 2.86 -32.39 -0.99
CA LEU A 345 3.94 -31.83 -1.83
C LEU A 345 3.38 -30.96 -2.96
N HIS A 346 2.32 -31.42 -3.64
CA HIS A 346 1.64 -30.66 -4.68
C HIS A 346 1.06 -29.34 -4.14
N GLN A 347 0.47 -29.38 -2.95
CA GLN A 347 0.03 -28.17 -2.24
C GLN A 347 1.20 -27.20 -1.98
N ILE A 348 2.33 -27.70 -1.47
CA ILE A 348 3.53 -26.87 -1.22
C ILE A 348 4.07 -26.27 -2.52
N GLN A 349 4.14 -27.04 -3.61
CA GLN A 349 4.60 -26.57 -4.91
C GLN A 349 3.70 -25.46 -5.45
N THR A 350 2.39 -25.67 -5.39
CA THR A 350 1.39 -24.69 -5.83
C THR A 350 1.47 -23.41 -5.00
N LEU A 351 1.49 -23.53 -3.66
CA LEU A 351 1.68 -22.40 -2.75
C LEU A 351 2.94 -21.60 -3.09
N ARG A 352 4.09 -22.28 -3.23
CA ARG A 352 5.38 -21.64 -3.48
C ARG A 352 5.41 -20.91 -4.82
N ALA A 353 4.83 -21.50 -5.87
CA ALA A 353 4.76 -20.90 -7.20
C ALA A 353 3.93 -19.62 -7.18
N ILE A 354 2.71 -19.69 -6.63
CA ILE A 354 1.80 -18.55 -6.55
C ILE A 354 2.36 -17.43 -5.66
N ALA A 355 2.89 -17.79 -4.49
CA ALA A 355 3.50 -16.83 -3.57
C ALA A 355 4.68 -16.09 -4.22
N ARG A 356 5.54 -16.79 -4.97
CA ARG A 356 6.65 -16.16 -5.70
C ARG A 356 6.18 -15.16 -6.75
N GLU A 357 5.13 -15.49 -7.50
CA GLU A 357 4.57 -14.56 -8.48
C GLU A 357 4.05 -13.28 -7.81
N ILE A 358 3.30 -13.41 -6.70
CA ILE A 358 2.84 -12.26 -5.92
C ILE A 358 4.03 -11.45 -5.37
N ILE A 359 5.06 -12.12 -4.84
CA ILE A 359 6.29 -11.47 -4.35
C ILE A 359 6.99 -10.72 -5.47
N ASP A 360 7.06 -11.26 -6.68
CA ASP A 360 7.69 -10.61 -7.83
C ASP A 360 6.96 -9.32 -8.20
N PHE A 361 5.63 -9.30 -8.14
CA PHE A 361 4.86 -8.07 -8.33
C PHE A 361 5.13 -7.04 -7.23
N LEU A 362 5.11 -7.45 -5.96
CA LEU A 362 5.38 -6.56 -4.83
C LEU A 362 6.81 -5.98 -4.90
N ALA A 363 7.80 -6.83 -5.20
CA ALA A 363 9.19 -6.42 -5.33
C ALA A 363 9.40 -5.38 -6.44
N GLN A 364 8.71 -5.52 -7.59
CA GLN A 364 8.78 -4.54 -8.67
C GLN A 364 8.29 -3.15 -8.22
N LEU A 365 7.20 -3.11 -7.45
CA LEU A 365 6.66 -1.85 -6.93
C LEU A 365 7.62 -1.22 -5.92
N GLU A 366 8.14 -2.02 -5.00
CA GLU A 366 9.07 -1.55 -3.98
C GLU A 366 10.41 -1.09 -4.56
N ASP A 367 10.98 -1.84 -5.51
CA ASP A 367 12.23 -1.48 -6.18
C ASP A 367 12.09 -0.16 -6.94
N PHE A 368 10.91 0.13 -7.47
CA PHE A 368 10.61 1.42 -8.06
C PHE A 368 10.56 2.54 -7.01
N GLN A 369 9.90 2.34 -5.87
CA GLN A 369 9.93 3.30 -4.74
C GLN A 369 11.36 3.58 -4.30
N LYS A 370 12.13 2.52 -4.08
CA LYS A 370 13.55 2.58 -3.71
C LYS A 370 14.36 3.36 -4.74
N LYS A 371 14.11 3.15 -6.04
CA LYS A 371 14.80 3.90 -7.11
C LYS A 371 14.48 5.39 -7.08
N LEU A 372 13.22 5.76 -6.83
CA LEU A 372 12.84 7.17 -6.66
C LEU A 372 13.47 7.77 -5.41
N TRP A 373 13.47 7.03 -4.30
CA TRP A 373 14.07 7.43 -3.04
C TRP A 373 15.58 7.68 -3.15
N LEU A 374 16.29 6.77 -3.83
CA LEU A 374 17.73 6.86 -4.08
C LEU A 374 18.09 7.82 -5.22
N LYS A 375 17.10 8.46 -5.86
CA LYS A 375 17.37 9.44 -6.91
C LYS A 375 18.20 10.57 -6.33
N LYS A 376 19.41 10.74 -6.85
CA LYS A 376 20.30 11.84 -6.43
C LYS A 376 19.56 13.16 -6.60
N LYS A 377 19.44 13.92 -5.51
CA LYS A 377 18.92 15.29 -5.55
C LYS A 377 19.83 16.11 -6.47
N PHE A 378 19.23 16.84 -7.40
CA PHE A 378 19.98 17.76 -8.26
C PHE A 378 20.36 18.99 -7.45
N VAL A 379 21.64 19.37 -7.49
CA VAL A 379 22.10 20.60 -6.84
C VAL A 379 21.70 21.75 -7.75
N ALA A 380 20.62 22.45 -7.41
CA ALA A 380 20.16 23.60 -8.19
C ALA A 380 21.15 24.77 -8.13
N GLN A 381 21.73 25.01 -6.94
CA GLN A 381 22.73 26.04 -6.70
C GLN A 381 23.69 25.58 -5.58
N SER A 382 24.93 26.08 -5.61
CA SER A 382 25.91 25.90 -4.55
C SER A 382 26.35 27.27 -4.05
N HIS A 383 26.17 27.52 -2.75
CA HIS A 383 26.53 28.76 -2.09
C HIS A 383 27.59 28.48 -1.02
N TRP A 384 28.40 29.48 -0.70
CA TRP A 384 29.38 29.40 0.36
C TRP A 384 28.83 30.03 1.64
N LEU A 385 28.84 29.25 2.73
CA LEU A 385 28.57 29.78 4.07
C LEU A 385 29.91 30.03 4.75
N ILE A 386 30.29 31.31 4.86
CA ILE A 386 31.52 31.73 5.52
C ILE A 386 31.14 32.43 6.82
N THR A 387 31.68 31.97 7.94
CA THR A 387 31.47 32.63 9.23
C THR A 387 32.21 33.97 9.25
N LEU A 388 31.60 34.99 9.88
CA LEU A 388 32.09 36.38 9.83
C LEU A 388 33.54 36.54 10.32
N ASN A 389 34.02 35.66 11.21
CA ASN A 389 35.40 35.66 11.71
C ASN A 389 36.45 35.31 10.63
N HIS A 390 36.05 34.73 9.50
CA HIS A 390 36.92 34.47 8.36
C HIS A 390 36.88 35.57 7.29
N ILE A 391 36.06 36.61 7.49
CA ILE A 391 35.98 37.76 6.60
C ILE A 391 36.92 38.85 7.13
N PRO A 392 37.83 39.39 6.31
CA PRO A 392 38.67 40.53 6.67
C PRO A 392 37.84 41.71 7.21
N SER A 393 38.32 42.35 8.29
CA SER A 393 37.57 43.38 9.02
C SER A 393 37.16 44.59 8.16
N ASP A 394 37.97 44.92 7.16
CA ASP A 394 37.73 45.97 6.17
C ASP A 394 36.55 45.65 5.23
N MET A 395 36.31 44.36 4.95
CA MET A 395 35.19 43.91 4.11
C MET A 395 33.87 43.80 4.88
N LEU A 396 33.89 43.72 6.20
CA LEU A 396 32.68 43.54 7.03
C LEU A 396 31.64 44.65 6.79
N LYS A 397 32.07 45.90 6.59
CA LYS A 397 31.15 47.01 6.29
C LYS A 397 30.35 46.76 5.01
N THR A 398 31.01 46.26 3.97
CA THR A 398 30.38 45.92 2.69
C THR A 398 29.42 44.74 2.84
N VAL A 399 29.81 43.72 3.62
CA VAL A 399 28.96 42.56 3.90
C VAL A 399 27.69 42.97 4.67
N PHE A 400 27.82 43.80 5.71
CA PHE A 400 26.67 44.29 6.48
C PHE A 400 25.78 45.28 5.71
N ALA A 401 26.32 45.98 4.71
CA ALA A 401 25.53 46.87 3.86
C ALA A 401 24.60 46.09 2.89
N ASN A 402 24.94 44.85 2.54
CA ASN A 402 24.15 44.04 1.61
C ASN A 402 22.76 43.71 2.21
N ALA A 403 21.71 44.25 1.61
CA ALA A 403 20.33 44.05 2.06
C ALA A 403 19.88 42.58 1.94
N LYS A 404 20.18 41.92 0.81
CA LYS A 404 19.82 40.52 0.57
C LYS A 404 20.48 39.58 1.59
N GLN A 405 21.74 39.83 1.94
CA GLN A 405 22.47 39.04 2.94
C GLN A 405 21.84 39.17 4.34
N ARG A 406 21.40 40.38 4.71
CA ARG A 406 20.73 40.63 6.00
C ARG A 406 19.37 39.95 6.08
N GLU A 407 18.58 39.97 5.00
CA GLU A 407 17.32 39.24 4.95
C GLU A 407 17.54 37.73 5.02
N ALA A 408 18.52 37.19 4.29
CA ALA A 408 18.88 35.78 4.38
C ALA A 408 19.27 35.37 5.81
N TRP A 409 20.04 36.19 6.53
CA TRP A 409 20.39 35.92 7.93
C TRP A 409 19.19 35.98 8.89
N LYS A 410 18.28 36.94 8.70
CA LYS A 410 17.03 37.00 9.48
C LYS A 410 16.18 35.76 9.26
N ASN A 411 16.05 35.32 8.00
CA ASN A 411 15.23 34.17 7.62
C ASN A 411 15.85 32.84 8.08
N LEU A 412 17.17 32.68 7.97
CA LEU A 412 17.86 31.42 8.28
C LEU A 412 18.16 31.24 9.77
N PHE A 413 18.48 32.32 10.48
CA PHE A 413 19.01 32.25 11.84
C PHE A 413 18.18 33.00 12.88
N ALA A 414 17.02 33.58 12.49
CA ALA A 414 16.17 34.38 13.37
C ALA A 414 16.94 35.47 14.13
N ILE A 415 17.98 36.03 13.49
CA ILE A 415 18.80 37.10 14.07
C ILE A 415 18.00 38.39 14.02
N ASN A 416 17.34 38.73 15.13
CA ASN A 416 16.57 39.96 15.25
C ASN A 416 17.47 41.20 15.34
N ASP A 417 18.67 41.07 15.91
CA ASP A 417 19.66 42.15 16.05
C ASP A 417 21.06 41.69 15.67
N LEU A 418 21.76 42.48 14.84
CA LEU A 418 23.18 42.28 14.58
C LEU A 418 23.98 42.67 15.83
N PRO A 419 25.01 41.88 16.23
CA PRO A 419 25.88 42.27 17.33
C PRO A 419 26.53 43.62 17.01
N PRO A 420 26.70 44.52 18.01
CA PRO A 420 27.28 45.83 17.78
C PRO A 420 28.70 45.69 17.21
N PRO A 421 29.13 46.63 16.34
CA PRO A 421 30.48 46.61 15.81
C PRO A 421 31.47 46.65 16.98
N ARG A 422 32.40 45.70 17.01
CA ARG A 422 33.53 45.71 17.95
C ARG A 422 34.61 46.68 17.47
#